data_AF-A0A4C1SWC1-F1
#
_entry.id   AF-A0A4C1SWC1-F1
#
_cell.length_a   1.000
_cell.length_b   1.000
_cell.length_c   1.000
_cell.angle_alpha   90.00
_cell.angle_beta   90.00
_cell.angle_gamma   90.00
#
_symmetry.space_group_name_H-M   'P 1'
#
loop_
_entity.id
_entity.type
_entity.pdbx_description
1 polymer ?
#
loop_
_entity_poly.entity_id
_entity_poly.type
_entity_poly.pdbx_seq_one_letter_code
_entity_poly.pdbx_strand_id
1 'polypeptide(L)'
;MFKLKKILEVSVLAGLKQKESFKRFGLSIPKGVLLYRPPGCAKTTIAKCLATAANMTFIATSDSLVGRRGLGRSSNAGDVQLRILSTLLTEMDGIIPATCENAHIIVVAATNRPDMVDDALMRPPL
;
A
#
# COMPACT_ATOMS: atom_id res chain seq x y z
N MET A 1 10.78 9.95 14.10
CA MET A 1 11.15 9.40 12.78
C MET A 1 11.80 8.01 12.89
N PHE A 2 12.75 7.81 13.81
CA PHE A 2 13.48 6.53 14.00
C PHE A 2 12.61 5.28 14.19
N LYS A 3 11.52 5.37 14.98
CA LYS A 3 10.63 4.22 15.22
C LYS A 3 9.96 3.69 13.94
N LEU A 4 9.51 4.59 13.05
CA LEU A 4 8.85 4.18 11.80
C LEU A 4 9.84 3.54 10.84
N LYS A 5 11.04 4.13 10.69
CA LYS A 5 12.11 3.56 9.85
C LYS A 5 12.44 2.14 10.30
N LYS A 6 12.62 1.93 11.60
CA LYS A 6 12.95 0.61 12.18
C LYS A 6 11.84 -0.42 11.97
N ILE A 7 10.57 -0.02 12.11
CA ILE A 7 9.42 -0.91 11.84
C ILE A 7 9.39 -1.33 10.37
N LEU A 8 9.53 -0.38 9.45
CA LEU A 8 9.53 -0.66 8.01
C LEU A 8 10.74 -1.52 7.61
N GLU A 9 11.91 -1.23 8.16
CA GLU A 9 13.12 -1.99 7.90
C GLU A 9 13.02 -3.44 8.39
N VAL A 10 12.52 -3.65 9.62
CA VAL A 10 12.35 -5.01 10.16
C VAL A 10 11.21 -5.75 9.48
N SER A 11 10.09 -5.09 9.19
CA SER A 11 8.90 -5.78 8.66
C SER A 11 8.95 -6.00 7.15
N VAL A 12 9.46 -5.03 6.40
CA VAL A 12 9.50 -5.06 4.93
C VAL A 12 10.88 -5.50 4.45
N LEU A 13 11.96 -4.79 4.82
CA LEU A 13 13.29 -5.09 4.26
C LEU A 13 13.82 -6.45 4.74
N ALA A 14 13.66 -6.80 6.03
CA ALA A 14 14.11 -8.11 6.52
C ALA A 14 13.25 -9.25 5.95
N GLY A 15 11.93 -9.05 5.80
CA GLY A 15 11.03 -10.01 5.16
C GLY A 15 11.38 -10.27 3.70
N LEU A 16 11.73 -9.21 2.95
CA LEU A 16 12.17 -9.33 1.56
C LEU A 16 13.55 -9.99 1.42
N LYS A 17 14.50 -9.70 2.32
CA LYS A 17 15.86 -10.28 2.29
C LYS A 17 15.91 -11.74 2.76
N GLN A 18 15.09 -12.12 3.75
CA GLN A 18 15.12 -13.45 4.38
C GLN A 18 13.73 -14.07 4.41
N LYS A 19 13.17 -14.33 3.23
CA LYS A 19 11.87 -14.99 3.05
C LYS A 19 11.80 -16.35 3.75
N GLU A 20 12.89 -17.12 3.67
CA GLU A 20 13.01 -18.46 4.29
C GLU A 20 12.87 -18.40 5.82
N SER A 21 13.54 -17.45 6.48
CA SER A 21 13.42 -17.27 7.92
C SER A 21 11.99 -16.89 8.31
N PHE A 22 11.36 -15.97 7.56
CA PHE A 22 9.97 -15.57 7.81
C PHE A 22 8.98 -16.73 7.69
N LYS A 23 9.12 -17.56 6.65
CA LYS A 23 8.30 -18.78 6.48
C LYS A 23 8.51 -19.77 7.63
N ARG A 24 9.75 -19.97 8.09
CA ARG A 24 10.07 -20.86 9.23
C ARG A 24 9.45 -20.40 10.54
N PHE A 25 9.32 -19.09 10.75
CA PHE A 25 8.66 -18.53 11.92
C PHE A 25 7.12 -18.44 11.76
N GLY A 26 6.56 -18.90 10.63
CA GLY A 26 5.13 -18.78 10.35
C GLY A 26 4.66 -17.33 10.16
N LEU A 27 5.59 -16.41 9.86
CA LEU A 27 5.30 -15.00 9.69
C LEU A 27 4.99 -14.71 8.22
N SER A 28 3.79 -14.17 7.95
CA SER A 28 3.44 -13.65 6.64
C SER A 28 4.05 -12.26 6.43
N ILE A 29 4.65 -12.05 5.26
CA ILE A 29 5.12 -10.72 4.86
C ILE A 29 3.89 -9.84 4.63
N PRO A 30 3.85 -8.61 5.16
CA PRO A 30 2.71 -7.73 4.95
C PRO A 30 2.57 -7.41 3.46
N LYS A 31 1.39 -7.68 2.88
CA LYS A 31 1.09 -7.37 1.47
C LYS A 31 0.89 -5.86 1.22
N GLY A 32 0.62 -5.09 2.27
CA GLY A 32 0.43 -3.64 2.18
C GLY A 32 0.77 -2.90 3.47
N VAL A 33 1.21 -1.65 3.33
CA VAL A 33 1.52 -0.74 4.43
C VAL A 33 0.90 0.63 4.14
N LEU A 34 0.05 1.12 5.04
CA LEU A 34 -0.50 2.47 4.98
C LEU A 34 0.23 3.40 5.96
N LEU A 35 0.85 4.45 5.44
CA LEU A 35 1.47 5.52 6.20
C LEU A 35 0.49 6.69 6.36
N TYR A 36 -0.04 6.90 7.57
CA TYR A 36 -0.89 8.05 7.88
C TYR A 36 -0.28 8.90 9.01
N ARG A 37 -0.38 10.23 8.88
CA ARG A 37 0.07 11.25 9.87
C ARG A 37 -0.49 12.63 9.49
N PRO A 38 -0.39 13.65 10.34
CA PRO A 38 -0.60 15.05 9.95
C PRO A 38 0.30 15.51 8.78
N PRO A 39 -0.09 16.54 8.02
CA PRO A 39 0.74 17.11 6.95
C PRO A 39 2.10 17.61 7.49
N GLY A 40 3.13 17.65 6.63
CA GLY A 40 4.48 18.08 7.02
C GLY A 40 5.38 16.98 7.61
N CYS A 41 4.90 15.75 7.82
CA CYS A 41 5.71 14.64 8.35
C CYS A 41 6.50 13.83 7.29
N ALA A 42 6.73 14.38 6.09
CA ALA A 42 7.52 13.75 5.02
C ALA A 42 7.15 12.29 4.66
N LYS A 43 5.86 11.91 4.78
CA LYS A 43 5.40 10.54 4.55
C LYS A 43 5.71 10.03 3.14
N THR A 44 5.43 10.84 2.13
CA THR A 44 5.72 10.52 0.73
C THR A 44 7.22 10.35 0.50
N THR A 45 8.06 11.17 1.15
CA THR A 45 9.51 11.05 1.10
C THR A 45 9.98 9.74 1.72
N ILE A 46 9.44 9.36 2.89
CA ILE A 46 9.78 8.08 3.53
C ILE A 46 9.35 6.89 2.68
N ALA A 47 8.16 6.94 2.07
CA ALA A 47 7.69 5.88 1.18
C ALA A 47 8.58 5.72 -0.06
N LYS A 48 9.00 6.85 -0.67
CA LYS A 48 9.98 6.85 -1.77
C LYS A 48 11.32 6.27 -1.34
N CYS A 49 11.88 6.74 -0.22
CA CYS A 49 13.15 6.23 0.30
C CYS A 49 13.09 4.73 0.61
N LEU A 50 11.96 4.25 1.16
CA LEU A 50 11.76 2.82 1.42
C LEU A 50 11.73 2.02 0.13
N ALA A 51 10.99 2.48 -0.88
CA ALA A 51 10.92 1.82 -2.17
C ALA A 51 12.30 1.74 -2.83
N THR A 52 13.07 2.82 -2.82
CA THR A 52 14.46 2.83 -3.30
C THR A 52 15.35 1.87 -2.50
N ALA A 53 15.24 1.85 -1.17
CA ALA A 53 16.03 0.96 -0.32
C ALA A 53 15.66 -0.53 -0.47
N ALA A 54 14.41 -0.82 -0.81
CA ALA A 54 13.88 -2.16 -1.03
C ALA A 54 14.01 -2.62 -2.49
N ASN A 55 14.52 -1.77 -3.38
CA ASN A 55 14.56 -1.99 -4.83
C ASN A 55 13.17 -2.30 -5.42
N MET A 56 12.16 -1.53 -4.97
CA MET A 56 10.75 -1.68 -5.34
C MET A 56 10.27 -0.51 -6.20
N THR A 57 9.29 -0.78 -7.06
CA THR A 57 8.58 0.25 -7.81
C THR A 57 7.68 1.09 -6.89
N PHE A 58 7.91 2.39 -6.84
CA PHE A 58 7.07 3.33 -6.10
C PHE A 58 6.00 3.94 -7.01
N ILE A 59 4.73 3.68 -6.72
CA ILE A 59 3.60 4.28 -7.43
C ILE A 59 2.98 5.34 -6.52
N ALA A 60 3.06 6.61 -6.93
CA ALA A 60 2.38 7.71 -6.26
C ALA A 60 1.07 8.01 -6.97
N THR A 61 -0.04 7.96 -6.25
CA THR A 61 -1.37 8.32 -6.74
C THR A 61 -1.92 9.48 -5.90
N SER A 62 -2.65 10.40 -6.54
CA SER A 62 -3.31 11.52 -5.87
C SER A 62 -4.62 11.07 -5.21
N ASP A 63 -4.98 11.69 -4.09
CA ASP A 63 -6.22 11.42 -3.34
C ASP A 63 -7.50 11.48 -4.22
N SER A 64 -7.45 12.17 -5.37
CA SER A 64 -8.54 12.26 -6.35
C SER A 64 -8.86 10.97 -7.09
N LEU A 65 -7.97 9.97 -7.09
CA LEU A 65 -8.19 8.69 -7.77
C LEU A 65 -8.77 7.61 -6.84
N VAL A 66 -8.65 7.80 -5.52
CA VAL A 66 -8.83 6.74 -4.51
C VAL A 66 -9.70 7.20 -3.33
N GLY A 67 -10.67 8.08 -3.60
CA GLY A 67 -11.59 8.57 -2.58
C GLY A 67 -12.64 7.54 -2.16
N ARG A 68 -13.15 7.65 -0.92
CA ARG A 68 -14.25 6.84 -0.38
C ARG A 68 -15.48 6.84 -1.30
N ARG A 69 -16.00 5.64 -1.56
CA ARG A 69 -17.31 5.43 -2.18
C ARG A 69 -18.42 6.06 -1.33
N GLY A 70 -19.05 7.15 -1.82
CA GLY A 70 -20.35 7.61 -1.29
C GLY A 70 -20.40 8.96 -0.57
N LEU A 71 -19.33 9.76 -0.51
CA LEU A 71 -19.37 11.10 0.13
C LEU A 71 -19.79 12.25 -0.81
N GLY A 72 -20.15 11.97 -2.07
CA GLY A 72 -20.53 12.99 -3.06
C GLY A 72 -21.73 12.58 -3.90
N ARG A 73 -22.72 13.46 -3.96
CA ARG A 73 -23.98 13.34 -4.71
C ARG A 73 -23.71 13.01 -6.18
N SER A 74 -24.57 12.15 -6.73
CA SER A 74 -24.70 11.80 -8.15
C SER A 74 -24.22 12.91 -9.09
N SER A 75 -23.00 12.75 -9.59
CA SER A 75 -22.41 13.59 -10.63
C SER A 75 -21.51 12.69 -11.47
N ASN A 76 -21.63 12.79 -12.79
CA ASN A 76 -20.99 11.90 -13.78
C ASN A 76 -19.45 11.75 -13.64
N ALA A 77 -18.79 12.64 -12.89
CA ALA A 77 -17.36 12.56 -12.57
C ALA A 77 -17.01 11.48 -11.53
N GLY A 78 -17.93 11.17 -10.61
CA GLY A 78 -17.74 10.11 -9.61
C GLY A 78 -17.66 8.72 -10.23
N ASP A 79 -18.43 8.47 -11.30
CA ASP A 79 -18.47 7.16 -11.96
C ASP A 79 -17.15 6.78 -12.63
N VAL A 80 -16.38 7.76 -13.13
CA VAL A 80 -15.05 7.53 -13.71
C VAL A 80 -14.04 7.15 -12.62
N GLN A 81 -14.06 7.87 -11.49
CA GLN A 81 -13.20 7.57 -10.34
C GLN A 81 -13.51 6.18 -9.75
N LEU A 82 -14.79 5.83 -9.66
CA LEU A 82 -15.23 4.53 -9.17
C LEU A 82 -14.78 3.38 -10.08
N ARG A 83 -14.81 3.56 -11.40
CA ARG A 83 -14.28 2.57 -12.35
C ARG A 83 -12.77 2.41 -12.21
N ILE A 84 -12.02 3.51 -12.12
CA ILE A 84 -10.55 3.46 -11.94
C ILE A 84 -10.19 2.74 -10.64
N LEU A 85 -10.86 3.06 -9.54
CA LEU A 85 -10.65 2.39 -8.25
C LEU A 85 -11.00 0.91 -8.31
N SER A 86 -12.13 0.56 -8.93
CA SER A 86 -12.55 -0.85 -9.07
C SER A 86 -11.56 -1.64 -9.94
N THR A 87 -11.05 -1.06 -11.02
CA THR A 87 -10.00 -1.68 -11.84
C THR A 87 -8.72 -1.84 -11.04
N LEU A 88 -8.28 -0.82 -10.31
CA LEU A 88 -7.08 -0.91 -9.46
C LEU A 88 -7.22 -2.01 -8.40
N LEU A 89 -8.37 -2.09 -7.73
CA LEU A 89 -8.66 -3.13 -6.74
C LEU A 89 -8.68 -4.51 -7.37
N THR A 90 -9.31 -4.66 -8.54
CA THR A 90 -9.36 -5.94 -9.27
C THR A 90 -7.96 -6.39 -9.69
N GLU A 91 -7.12 -5.46 -10.17
CA GLU A 91 -5.71 -5.75 -10.48
C GLU A 91 -4.93 -6.09 -9.22
N MET A 92 -5.17 -5.39 -8.10
CA MET A 92 -4.52 -5.66 -6.81
C MET A 92 -4.92 -7.01 -6.20
N ASP A 93 -6.18 -7.40 -6.31
CA ASP A 93 -6.67 -8.74 -5.92
C ASP A 93 -6.14 -9.82 -6.87
N GLY A 94 -5.96 -9.46 -8.14
CA GLY A 94 -5.32 -10.25 -9.19
C GLY A 94 -3.82 -10.44 -9.00
N ILE A 95 -3.19 -9.76 -8.02
CA ILE A 95 -1.85 -10.07 -7.53
C ILE A 95 -1.91 -11.36 -6.73
N ILE A 96 -2.15 -12.45 -7.45
CA ILE A 96 -1.81 -13.79 -7.01
C ILE A 96 -0.28 -13.84 -7.13
N PRO A 97 0.48 -14.29 -6.11
CA PRO A 97 1.89 -14.59 -6.28
C PRO A 97 1.98 -15.74 -7.29
N ALA A 98 1.98 -15.39 -8.57
CA ALA A 98 2.03 -16.32 -9.67
C ALA A 98 3.38 -16.99 -9.61
N THR A 99 3.44 -18.20 -9.01
CA THR A 99 4.39 -19.28 -9.32
C THR A 99 5.89 -18.96 -9.31
N CYS A 100 6.28 -17.75 -8.93
CA CYS A 100 7.64 -17.26 -8.89
C CYS A 100 7.96 -17.02 -7.41
N GLU A 101 8.76 -17.90 -6.82
CA GLU A 101 9.21 -17.84 -5.43
C GLU A 101 9.85 -16.48 -5.04
N ASN A 102 10.18 -15.65 -6.04
CA ASN A 102 10.88 -14.39 -5.87
C ASN A 102 10.05 -13.11 -6.04
N ALA A 103 8.82 -13.14 -6.59
CA ALA A 103 8.03 -11.92 -6.78
C ALA A 103 7.12 -11.65 -5.57
N HIS A 104 7.54 -10.75 -4.68
CA HIS A 104 6.65 -10.19 -3.64
C HIS A 104 6.34 -8.74 -3.98
N ILE A 105 5.05 -8.45 -4.16
CA ILE A 105 4.55 -7.09 -4.31
C ILE A 105 4.06 -6.61 -2.95
N ILE A 106 4.53 -5.44 -2.53
CA ILE A 106 4.08 -4.77 -1.31
C ILE A 106 3.54 -3.40 -1.71
N VAL A 107 2.30 -3.13 -1.36
CA VAL A 107 1.66 -1.85 -1.67
C VAL A 107 1.90 -0.87 -0.53
N VAL A 108 2.61 0.23 -0.80
CA VAL A 108 2.83 1.30 0.20
C VAL A 108 2.01 2.52 -0.17
N ALA A 109 1.00 2.82 0.65
CA ALA A 109 0.16 4.00 0.50
C ALA A 109 0.52 5.06 1.55
N ALA A 110 0.41 6.35 1.20
CA ALA A 110 0.62 7.44 2.14
C ALA A 110 -0.48 8.50 1.98
N THR A 111 -1.24 8.77 3.03
CA THR A 111 -2.32 9.77 3.02
C THR A 111 -2.28 10.67 4.26
N ASN A 112 -2.73 11.90 4.10
CA ASN A 112 -3.00 12.81 5.21
C ASN A 112 -4.45 12.74 5.69
N ARG A 113 -5.32 12.01 4.96
CA ARG A 113 -6.76 11.88 5.22
C ARG A 113 -7.17 10.41 5.12
N PRO A 114 -6.83 9.57 6.13
CA PRO A 114 -7.19 8.16 6.12
C PRO A 114 -8.71 7.93 6.17
N ASP A 115 -9.46 8.91 6.68
CA ASP A 115 -10.93 8.97 6.69
C ASP A 115 -11.54 9.08 5.30
N MET A 116 -10.77 9.54 4.31
CA MET A 116 -11.19 9.69 2.91
C MET A 116 -10.79 8.50 2.03
N VAL A 117 -10.06 7.51 2.56
CA VAL A 117 -9.63 6.31 1.82
C VAL A 117 -10.75 5.28 1.81
N ASP A 118 -10.97 4.64 0.66
CA ASP A 118 -11.99 3.61 0.52
C ASP A 118 -11.80 2.43 1.50
N ASP A 119 -12.89 1.97 2.11
CA ASP A 119 -12.85 0.88 3.09
C ASP A 119 -12.32 -0.43 2.49
N ALA A 120 -12.46 -0.66 1.18
CA ALA A 120 -11.89 -1.86 0.54
C ALA A 120 -10.37 -1.90 0.59
N LEU A 121 -9.69 -0.75 0.55
CA LEU A 121 -8.22 -0.66 0.66
C LEU A 121 -7.73 -0.84 2.10
N MET A 122 -8.62 -0.67 3.07
CA MET A 122 -8.36 -0.85 4.49
C MET A 122 -8.65 -2.27 4.97
N ARG A 123 -9.25 -3.12 4.13
CA ARG A 123 -9.52 -4.52 4.47
C ARG A 123 -8.20 -5.29 4.58
N PRO A 124 -8.06 -6.18 5.57
CA PRO A 124 -6.92 -7.07 5.62
C PRO A 124 -6.88 -7.93 4.34
N PRO A 125 -5.70 -8.14 3.74
CA PRO A 125 -5.58 -9.04 2.61
C PRO A 125 -5.97 -10.45 3.03
N LEU A 126 -6.80 -11.11 2.23
CA LEU A 126 -7.10 -12.55 2.36
C LEU A 126 -5.82 -13.40 2.17
#